data_AF-A0A259S567-F1
#
_entry.id   AF-A0A259S567-F1
#
_cell.length_a   1.000
_cell.length_b   1.000
_cell.length_c   1.000
_cell.angle_alpha   90.00
_cell.angle_beta   90.00
_cell.angle_gamma   90.00
#
_symmetry.space_group_name_H-M   'P 1'
#
loop_
_entity.id
_entity.type
_entity.pdbx_description
1 polymer ?
#
loop_
_entity_poly.entity_id
_entity_poly.type
_entity_poly.pdbx_seq_one_letter_code
_entity_poly.pdbx_strand_id
1 'polypeptide(L)'
;MNQTTKETPSKADTSEPNKDTPTLSASTDASSEAPKSKQQKPASAKSKSSRQRLVFIIVLLLIATWFGLGYLNYSHQYLSTEDAFISGNQTQIGSQVAGLIQTTPWQNNKDVQKGDILFTLDPAPFQIAVDEAQAGLATAEREQQTANAAIN
;
A
#
# COMPACT_ATOMS: atom_id res chain seq x y z
N MET A 1 37.08 9.09 26.37
CA MET A 1 35.98 8.10 26.32
C MET A 1 35.93 7.54 24.89
N ASN A 2 36.64 6.46 24.58
CA ASN A 2 36.20 5.05 24.59
C ASN A 2 35.05 4.79 23.60
N GLN A 3 35.31 4.31 22.38
CA GLN A 3 35.49 2.90 21.94
C GLN A 3 34.17 2.23 21.49
N THR A 4 34.28 1.46 20.39
CA THR A 4 33.49 0.26 20.02
C THR A 4 32.37 0.39 18.97
N THR A 5 32.80 0.20 17.72
CA THR A 5 32.16 -0.64 16.70
C THR A 5 31.76 -2.02 17.25
N LYS A 6 30.55 -2.47 16.98
CA LYS A 6 30.14 -3.88 16.75
C LYS A 6 28.62 -3.93 16.84
N GLU A 7 27.94 -4.38 15.79
CA GLU A 7 26.76 -5.24 15.89
C GLU A 7 26.43 -5.75 14.49
N THR A 8 26.99 -6.91 14.14
CA THR A 8 26.28 -7.93 13.38
C THR A 8 26.75 -9.27 13.95
N PRO A 9 25.81 -10.09 14.41
CA PRO A 9 25.63 -11.39 13.78
C PRO A 9 24.13 -11.67 13.56
N SER A 10 23.71 -11.97 12.34
CA SER A 10 23.70 -13.35 11.83
C SER A 10 23.12 -14.33 12.85
N LYS A 11 21.79 -14.50 12.80
CA LYS A 11 21.12 -15.65 13.40
C LYS A 11 20.75 -16.59 12.27
N ALA A 12 21.66 -17.52 12.02
CA ALA A 12 21.40 -18.73 11.27
C ALA A 12 20.40 -19.57 12.07
N ASP A 13 19.31 -19.97 11.43
CA ASP A 13 18.35 -20.91 11.97
C ASP A 13 18.43 -22.21 11.16
N THR A 14 18.79 -23.27 11.88
CA THR A 14 18.37 -24.66 11.68
C THR A 14 18.71 -25.37 10.37
N SER A 15 19.72 -26.24 10.45
CA SER A 15 19.67 -27.55 9.79
C SER A 15 20.66 -28.51 10.48
N GLU A 16 20.19 -29.24 11.50
CA GLU A 16 20.85 -30.48 11.94
C GLU A 16 20.30 -31.69 11.16
N PRO A 17 21.16 -32.67 10.82
CA PRO A 17 20.88 -33.69 9.82
C PRO A 17 20.31 -34.96 10.47
N ASN A 18 19.15 -35.42 10.02
CA ASN A 18 18.61 -36.70 10.44
C ASN A 18 19.29 -37.85 9.67
N LYS A 19 20.24 -38.50 10.33
CA LYS A 19 20.68 -39.86 10.05
C LYS A 19 19.91 -40.79 10.97
N ASP A 20 19.12 -41.69 10.40
CA ASP A 20 18.78 -42.95 11.04
C ASP A 20 18.63 -44.06 9.99
N THR A 21 19.57 -44.98 10.02
CA THR A 21 19.35 -46.38 9.65
C THR A 21 20.19 -47.22 10.60
N PRO A 22 19.54 -48.09 11.36
CA PRO A 22 20.01 -49.46 11.54
C PRO A 22 18.79 -50.42 11.49
N THR A 23 18.80 -51.73 11.23
CA THR A 23 19.77 -52.83 11.12
C THR A 23 18.90 -54.03 10.70
N LEU A 24 19.25 -54.83 9.70
CA LEU A 24 20.02 -56.09 9.77
C LEU A 24 19.34 -57.26 10.53
N SER A 25 18.98 -58.31 9.78
CA SER A 25 18.96 -59.77 10.10
C SER A 25 18.37 -60.48 8.86
N ALA A 26 19.12 -61.19 8.00
CA ALA A 26 19.73 -62.52 8.17
C ALA A 26 18.71 -63.51 8.80
N SER A 27 18.35 -64.66 8.24
CA SER A 27 19.10 -65.66 7.47
C SER A 27 18.16 -66.85 7.15
N THR A 28 18.36 -67.54 6.02
CA THR A 28 18.51 -69.02 5.88
C THR A 28 17.32 -69.91 6.33
N ASP A 29 16.86 -70.97 5.68
CA ASP A 29 17.31 -71.90 4.65
C ASP A 29 16.04 -72.64 4.14
N ALA A 30 16.16 -73.36 3.01
CA ALA A 30 15.55 -74.68 2.77
C ALA A 30 15.28 -74.91 1.28
N SER A 31 16.29 -75.51 0.66
CA SER A 31 16.21 -76.36 -0.53
C SER A 31 15.01 -77.32 -0.50
N SER A 32 14.23 -77.39 -1.58
CA SER A 32 13.60 -78.63 -2.04
C SER A 32 13.03 -78.46 -3.46
N GLU A 33 13.78 -79.02 -4.42
CA GLU A 33 13.27 -80.04 -5.34
C GLU A 33 12.25 -79.63 -6.43
N ALA A 34 12.78 -79.38 -7.64
CA ALA A 34 12.04 -79.63 -8.87
C ALA A 34 11.88 -81.15 -9.06
N PRO A 35 10.75 -81.63 -9.60
CA PRO A 35 10.80 -81.94 -11.03
C PRO A 35 9.47 -81.80 -11.82
N LYS A 36 9.66 -81.65 -13.14
CA LYS A 36 8.81 -82.11 -14.26
C LYS A 36 7.56 -81.29 -14.65
N SER A 37 7.77 -80.52 -15.72
CA SER A 37 7.15 -80.71 -17.04
C SER A 37 5.66 -81.07 -17.09
N LYS A 38 4.83 -80.10 -17.49
CA LYS A 38 3.91 -80.24 -18.63
C LYS A 38 3.49 -78.87 -19.18
N GLN A 39 3.50 -78.81 -20.51
CA GLN A 39 3.13 -77.70 -21.37
C GLN A 39 1.66 -77.31 -21.21
N GLN A 40 1.32 -76.02 -21.27
CA GLN A 40 0.54 -75.39 -22.36
C GLN A 40 0.09 -73.97 -21.99
N LYS A 41 0.65 -72.98 -22.71
CA LYS A 41 -0.01 -71.70 -23.05
C LYS A 41 -1.12 -72.04 -24.06
N PRO A 42 -2.30 -71.39 -24.10
CA PRO A 42 -2.41 -69.93 -24.16
C PRO A 42 -3.65 -69.28 -23.51
N ALA A 43 -3.44 -68.19 -22.78
CA ALA A 43 -4.50 -67.25 -22.46
C ALA A 43 -4.19 -65.88 -23.07
N SER A 44 -4.58 -65.71 -24.34
CA SER A 44 -4.66 -64.41 -25.01
C SER A 44 -5.95 -63.70 -24.60
N ALA A 45 -6.04 -63.25 -23.35
CA ALA A 45 -7.12 -62.36 -22.93
C ALA A 45 -6.74 -60.92 -23.25
N LYS A 46 -7.18 -60.41 -24.41
CA LYS A 46 -7.14 -58.98 -24.76
C LYS A 46 -7.85 -58.19 -23.64
N SER A 47 -7.07 -57.45 -22.85
CA SER A 47 -7.52 -56.78 -21.64
C SER A 47 -8.36 -55.53 -21.96
N LYS A 48 -9.69 -55.71 -22.04
CA LYS A 48 -10.65 -54.59 -22.03
C LYS A 48 -10.50 -53.69 -20.80
N SER A 49 -9.97 -54.21 -19.69
CA SER A 49 -9.69 -53.43 -18.46
C SER A 49 -8.53 -52.45 -18.60
N SER A 50 -7.57 -52.69 -19.49
CA SER A 50 -6.45 -51.76 -19.72
C SER A 50 -6.89 -50.54 -20.52
N ARG A 51 -7.75 -50.73 -21.52
CA ARG A 51 -8.34 -49.62 -22.29
C ARG A 51 -9.29 -48.79 -21.45
N GLN A 52 -10.10 -49.41 -20.59
CA GLN A 52 -10.97 -48.67 -19.66
C GLN A 52 -10.18 -47.87 -18.62
N ARG A 53 -9.09 -48.43 -18.08
CA ARG A 53 -8.16 -47.67 -17.21
C ARG A 53 -7.50 -46.52 -17.96
N LEU A 54 -7.08 -46.73 -19.20
CA LEU A 54 -6.47 -45.69 -20.03
C LEU A 54 -7.47 -44.56 -20.35
N VAL A 55 -8.71 -44.89 -20.70
CA VAL A 55 -9.79 -43.90 -20.90
C VAL A 55 -10.09 -43.14 -19.60
N PHE A 56 -10.14 -43.83 -18.47
CA PHE A 56 -10.36 -43.19 -17.17
C PHE A 56 -9.24 -42.22 -16.82
N ILE A 57 -7.97 -42.60 -17.08
CA ILE A 57 -6.80 -41.73 -16.90
C ILE A 57 -6.88 -40.50 -17.80
N ILE A 58 -7.28 -40.65 -19.07
CA ILE A 58 -7.44 -39.52 -20.00
C ILE A 58 -8.55 -38.58 -19.52
N VAL A 59 -9.70 -39.10 -19.11
CA VAL A 59 -10.81 -38.27 -18.60
C VAL A 59 -10.40 -37.52 -17.34
N LEU A 60 -9.69 -38.18 -16.43
CA LEU A 60 -9.20 -37.56 -15.20
C LEU A 60 -8.17 -36.45 -15.51
N LEU A 61 -7.29 -36.67 -16.49
CA LEU A 61 -6.38 -35.64 -16.99
C LEU A 61 -7.14 -34.45 -17.57
N LEU A 62 -8.15 -34.67 -18.40
CA LEU A 62 -8.95 -33.59 -18.99
C LEU A 62 -9.66 -32.74 -17.93
N ILE A 63 -10.23 -33.38 -16.91
CA ILE A 63 -10.88 -32.67 -15.80
C ILE A 63 -9.83 -31.86 -15.02
N ALA A 64 -8.68 -32.46 -14.70
CA ALA A 64 -7.60 -31.76 -14.00
C ALA A 64 -7.08 -30.56 -14.82
N THR A 65 -6.92 -30.70 -16.13
CA THR A 65 -6.53 -29.62 -17.02
C THR A 65 -7.59 -28.52 -17.07
N TRP A 66 -8.88 -28.88 -17.18
CA TRP A 66 -9.98 -27.91 -17.20
C TRP A 66 -10.04 -27.08 -15.91
N PHE A 67 -10.00 -27.74 -14.76
CA PHE A 67 -9.98 -27.06 -13.46
C PHE A 67 -8.70 -26.24 -13.25
N GLY A 68 -7.54 -26.77 -13.64
CA GLY A 68 -6.27 -26.04 -13.57
C GLY A 68 -6.28 -24.76 -14.39
N LEU A 69 -6.75 -24.83 -15.65
CA LEU A 69 -6.86 -23.66 -16.52
C LEU A 69 -7.90 -22.64 -16.04
N GLY A 70 -9.03 -23.12 -15.49
CA GLY A 70 -10.07 -22.26 -14.92
C GLY A 70 -9.60 -21.53 -13.65
N TYR A 71 -8.88 -22.23 -12.77
CA TYR A 71 -8.31 -21.65 -11.56
C TYR A 71 -7.25 -20.58 -11.88
N LEU A 72 -6.37 -20.86 -12.84
CA LEU A 72 -5.38 -19.90 -13.30
C LEU A 72 -6.06 -18.65 -13.90
N ASN A 73 -7.04 -18.82 -14.80
CA ASN A 73 -7.79 -17.68 -15.35
C ASN A 73 -8.49 -16.84 -14.28
N TYR A 74 -9.05 -17.47 -13.25
CA TYR A 74 -9.73 -16.75 -12.17
C TYR A 74 -8.76 -16.00 -11.25
N SER A 75 -7.58 -16.55 -10.98
CA SER A 75 -6.59 -15.95 -10.08
C SER A 75 -5.91 -14.71 -10.63
N HIS A 76 -5.90 -14.49 -11.95
CA HIS A 76 -5.20 -13.36 -12.57
C HIS A 76 -5.97 -12.03 -12.52
N GLN A 77 -7.22 -12.02 -12.05
CA GLN A 77 -8.13 -10.88 -12.21
C GLN A 77 -8.16 -9.88 -11.04
N TYR A 78 -7.30 -10.05 -10.03
CA TYR A 78 -7.24 -9.17 -8.86
C TYR A 78 -5.83 -8.64 -8.67
N LEU A 79 -5.48 -7.62 -9.46
CA LEU A 79 -4.35 -6.76 -9.11
C LEU A 79 -4.82 -5.80 -8.03
N SER A 80 -4.65 -6.22 -6.78
CA SER A 80 -4.68 -5.28 -5.66
C SER A 80 -3.41 -4.45 -5.75
N THR A 81 -3.58 -3.14 -5.93
CA THR A 81 -2.52 -2.16 -5.78
C THR A 81 -2.88 -1.30 -4.60
N GLU A 82 -2.03 -1.32 -3.59
CA GLU A 82 -2.16 -0.55 -2.35
C GLU A 82 -1.73 0.92 -2.53
N ASP A 83 -1.15 1.26 -3.68
CA ASP A 83 -0.62 2.58 -3.99
C ASP A 83 -1.66 3.43 -4.74
N ALA A 84 -2.49 4.13 -3.97
CA ALA A 84 -3.41 5.13 -4.51
C ALA A 84 -2.97 6.54 -4.08
N PHE A 85 -2.63 7.38 -5.05
CA PHE A 85 -2.32 8.80 -4.81
C PHE A 85 -3.51 9.67 -5.17
N ILE A 86 -3.90 10.56 -4.26
CA ILE A 86 -4.95 11.55 -4.50
C ILE A 86 -4.30 12.82 -5.02
N SER A 87 -4.71 13.26 -6.21
CA SER A 87 -4.31 14.56 -6.77
C SER A 87 -5.31 15.63 -6.35
N GLY A 88 -4.83 16.75 -5.84
CA GLY A 88 -5.64 17.89 -5.43
C GLY A 88 -4.97 19.20 -5.81
N ASN A 89 -5.77 20.25 -6.04
CA ASN A 89 -5.25 21.59 -6.21
C ASN A 89 -4.96 22.19 -4.83
N GLN A 90 -3.71 22.57 -4.58
CA GLN A 90 -3.33 23.30 -3.38
C GLN A 90 -3.00 24.74 -3.75
N THR A 91 -3.75 25.67 -3.18
CA THR A 91 -3.50 27.11 -3.32
C THR A 91 -3.19 27.70 -1.95
N GLN A 92 -2.12 28.49 -1.87
CA GLN A 92 -1.75 29.17 -0.64
C GLN A 92 -2.51 30.49 -0.52
N ILE A 93 -3.12 30.71 0.65
CA ILE A 93 -3.88 31.92 0.97
C ILE A 93 -3.08 32.72 2.00
N GLY A 94 -2.94 34.02 1.79
CA GLY A 94 -2.24 34.93 2.69
C GLY A 94 -2.86 36.33 2.68
N SER A 95 -2.58 37.12 3.72
CA SER A 95 -3.01 38.51 3.79
C SER A 95 -2.18 39.38 2.85
N GLN A 96 -2.81 40.41 2.26
CA GLN A 96 -2.11 41.41 1.45
C GLN A 96 -1.30 42.40 2.30
N VAL A 97 -1.71 42.58 3.56
CA VAL A 97 -1.05 43.46 4.52
C VAL A 97 -0.42 42.66 5.65
N ALA A 98 0.71 43.12 6.14
CA ALA A 98 1.34 42.58 7.33
C ALA A 98 0.59 43.05 8.58
N GLY A 99 0.33 42.13 9.52
CA GLY A 99 -0.36 42.43 10.76
C GLY A 99 -0.35 41.24 11.71
N LEU A 100 -0.73 41.49 12.96
CA LEU A 100 -0.85 40.43 13.96
C LEU A 100 -2.19 39.72 13.78
N ILE A 101 -2.18 38.38 13.88
CA ILE A 101 -3.40 37.58 13.83
C ILE A 101 -4.14 37.70 15.17
N GLN A 102 -5.38 38.15 15.13
CA GLN A 102 -6.26 38.26 16.29
C GLN A 102 -7.07 36.98 16.52
N THR A 103 -7.64 36.39 15.46
CA THR A 103 -8.47 35.18 15.56
C THR A 103 -8.32 34.26 14.35
N THR A 104 -8.54 32.96 14.60
CA THR A 104 -8.53 31.89 13.60
C THR A 104 -9.80 31.03 13.77
N PRO A 105 -10.93 31.40 13.17
CA PRO A 105 -12.24 30.78 13.44
C PRO A 105 -12.50 29.48 12.64
N TRP A 106 -11.47 28.73 12.24
CA TRP A 106 -11.60 27.50 11.45
C TRP A 106 -10.79 26.35 12.05
N GLN A 107 -11.07 25.12 11.58
CA GLN A 107 -10.44 23.88 12.04
C GLN A 107 -9.84 23.14 10.85
N ASN A 108 -8.80 22.35 11.10
CA ASN A 108 -8.11 21.60 10.04
C ASN A 108 -9.07 20.67 9.28
N ASN A 109 -8.84 20.51 7.97
CA ASN A 109 -9.67 19.70 7.05
C ASN A 109 -11.15 20.08 7.00
N LYS A 110 -11.51 21.30 7.42
CA LYS A 110 -12.87 21.81 7.30
C LYS A 110 -13.10 22.38 5.90
N ASP A 111 -14.23 22.06 5.29
CA ASP A 111 -14.68 22.71 4.06
C ASP A 111 -14.98 24.19 4.32
N VAL A 112 -14.43 25.05 3.45
CA VAL A 112 -14.61 26.50 3.48
C VAL A 112 -15.21 26.98 2.17
N GLN A 113 -16.09 27.97 2.25
CA GLN A 113 -16.72 28.58 1.10
C GLN A 113 -16.08 29.93 0.78
N LYS A 114 -16.35 30.41 -0.43
CA LYS A 114 -15.87 31.74 -0.84
C LYS A 114 -16.50 32.81 0.05
N GLY A 115 -15.64 33.62 0.66
CA GLY A 115 -16.05 34.71 1.55
C GLY A 115 -15.96 34.35 3.03
N ASP A 116 -15.65 33.10 3.38
CA ASP A 116 -15.44 32.72 4.76
C ASP A 116 -14.20 33.40 5.35
N ILE A 117 -14.33 33.84 6.60
CA ILE A 117 -13.24 34.47 7.34
C ILE A 117 -12.31 33.36 7.83
N LEU A 118 -11.08 33.34 7.31
CA LEU A 118 -10.06 32.38 7.73
C LEU A 118 -9.17 32.95 8.84
N PHE A 119 -8.86 34.25 8.76
CA PHE A 119 -8.03 34.95 9.73
C PHE A 119 -8.53 36.38 9.89
N THR A 120 -8.50 36.89 11.11
CA THR A 120 -8.74 38.31 11.38
C THR A 120 -7.45 38.93 11.89
N LEU A 121 -7.05 40.06 11.31
CA LEU A 121 -5.89 40.84 11.76
C LEU A 121 -6.32 41.85 12.83
N ASP A 122 -5.42 42.18 13.75
CA ASP A 122 -5.65 43.25 14.73
C ASP A 122 -5.85 44.61 14.02
N PRO A 123 -7.02 45.27 14.17
CA PRO A 123 -7.31 46.53 13.49
C PRO A 123 -6.62 47.74 14.13
N ALA A 124 -6.10 47.65 15.36
CA ALA A 124 -5.58 48.79 16.10
C ALA A 124 -4.53 49.64 15.34
N PRO A 125 -3.45 49.08 14.78
CA PRO A 125 -2.45 49.87 14.05
C PRO A 125 -3.01 50.51 12.78
N PHE A 126 -3.96 49.84 12.11
CA PHE A 126 -4.59 50.36 10.90
C PHE A 126 -5.54 51.52 11.21
N GLN A 127 -6.29 51.42 12.32
CA GLN A 127 -7.18 52.49 12.74
C GLN A 127 -6.38 53.75 13.13
N ILE A 128 -5.27 53.60 13.86
CA ILE A 128 -4.39 54.72 14.21
C ILE A 128 -3.89 55.44 12.95
N ALA A 129 -3.47 54.69 11.92
CA ALA A 129 -2.99 55.27 10.67
C ALA A 129 -4.11 56.02 9.91
N VAL A 130 -5.34 55.50 9.95
CA VAL A 130 -6.51 56.18 9.37
C VAL A 130 -6.81 57.47 10.12
N ASP A 131 -6.79 57.43 11.45
CA ASP A 131 -7.08 58.60 12.29
C ASP A 131 -6.03 59.70 12.10
N GLU A 132 -4.74 59.32 11.99
CA GLU A 132 -3.64 60.24 11.68
C GLU A 132 -3.83 60.91 10.31
N ALA A 133 -4.18 60.14 9.28
CA ALA A 133 -4.44 60.67 7.94
C ALA A 133 -5.64 61.63 7.93
N GLN A 134 -6.70 61.32 8.68
CA GLN A 134 -7.86 62.19 8.82
C GLN A 134 -7.52 63.49 9.56
N ALA A 135 -6.72 63.43 10.63
CA ALA A 135 -6.25 64.62 11.34
C ALA A 135 -5.36 65.52 10.44
N GLY A 136 -4.54 64.91 9.59
CA GLY A 136 -3.76 65.60 8.57
C GLY A 136 -4.65 66.33 7.56
N LEU A 137 -5.68 65.66 7.03
CA LEU A 137 -6.66 66.26 6.13
C LEU A 137 -7.36 67.46 6.77
N ALA A 138 -7.88 67.30 7.99
CA ALA A 138 -8.57 68.37 8.71
C ALA A 138 -7.67 69.57 9.01
N THR A 139 -6.35 69.36 9.10
CA THR A 139 -5.39 70.46 9.26
C THR A 139 -5.17 71.19 7.94
N ALA A 140 -4.99 70.46 6.83
CA ALA A 140 -4.85 71.04 5.50
C ALA A 140 -6.11 71.82 5.07
N GLU A 141 -7.31 71.33 5.38
CA GLU A 141 -8.57 72.04 5.10
C GLU A 141 -8.65 73.35 5.89
N ARG A 142 -8.23 73.35 7.16
CA ARG A 142 -8.17 74.58 7.96
C ARG A 142 -7.17 75.57 7.39
N GLU A 143 -6.00 75.11 6.98
CA GLU A 143 -4.99 75.95 6.32
C GLU A 143 -5.54 76.57 5.03
N GLN A 144 -6.20 75.77 4.18
CA GLN A 144 -6.83 76.26 2.96
C GLN A 144 -7.91 77.32 3.26
N GLN A 145 -8.75 77.08 4.26
CA GLN A 145 -9.78 78.04 4.67
C GLN A 145 -9.16 79.36 5.16
N THR A 146 -8.09 79.28 5.95
CA THR A 146 -7.38 80.49 6.42
C THR A 146 -6.71 81.24 5.27
N ALA A 147 -6.13 80.53 4.29
CA ALA A 147 -5.51 81.14 3.12
C ALA A 147 -6.54 81.86 2.24
N ASN A 148 -7.70 81.24 2.01
CA ASN A 148 -8.79 81.87 1.25
C ASN A 148 -9.39 83.08 1.97
N ALA A 149 -9.49 83.03 3.30
CA ALA A 149 -10.01 84.14 4.10
C ALA A 149 -9.06 85.36 4.10
N ALA A 150 -7.76 85.18 3.86
CA ALA A 150 -6.79 86.27 3.82
C ALA A 150 -6.75 87.03 2.48
N ILE A 151 -7.38 86.50 1.42
CA ILE A 151 -7.35 87.08 0.06
C ILE A 151 -8.52 88.04 -0.20
N ASN A 152 -9.61 87.97 0.59
CA ASN A 152 -10.78 88.88 0.53
C ASN A 152 -10.71 89.96 1.60
#